data_AF-A0A2T3ZVT8-F1
#
_entry.id   AF-A0A2T3ZVT8-F1
#
_cell.length_a   1.000
_cell.length_b   1.000
_cell.length_c   1.000
_cell.angle_alpha   90.00
_cell.angle_beta   90.00
_cell.angle_gamma   90.00
#
_symmetry.space_group_name_H-M   'P 1'
#
loop_
_entity.id
_entity.type
_entity.pdbx_description
1 polymer ?
#
loop_
_entity_poly.entity_id
_entity_poly.type
_entity_poly.pdbx_seq_one_letter_code
_entity_poly.pdbx_strand_id
1 'polypeptide(L)'
;MEVQVTTAADMLILSHHILRTGLSGNDDISPFCHDAFYRSAIVYSQILQKSDSEDAKNAIHDIKQSLRVNSHHWKAAATYLQLLDARDVTSIF
;
A
#
# COMPACT_ATOMS: atom_id res chain seq x y z
N MET A 1 5.32 15.91 -8.06
CA MET A 1 4.44 15.74 -6.89
C MET A 1 3.06 15.26 -7.31
N GLU A 2 2.41 15.94 -8.25
CA GLU A 2 1.07 15.59 -8.74
C GLU A 2 0.95 14.15 -9.28
N VAL A 3 1.87 13.71 -10.15
CA VAL A 3 1.88 12.34 -10.70
C VAL A 3 1.96 11.26 -9.61
N GLN A 4 2.73 11.48 -8.54
CA GLN A 4 2.86 10.50 -7.45
C GLN A 4 1.58 10.39 -6.62
N VAL A 5 0.84 11.49 -6.47
CA VAL A 5 -0.44 11.51 -5.76
C VAL A 5 -1.52 10.82 -6.58
N THR A 6 -1.54 11.03 -7.90
CA THR A 6 -2.48 10.33 -8.80
C THR A 6 -2.24 8.83 -8.79
N THR A 7 -0.98 8.39 -8.93
CA THR A 7 -0.64 6.96 -8.82
C THR A 7 -1.01 6.38 -7.46
N ALA A 8 -0.83 7.14 -6.37
CA ALA A 8 -1.22 6.67 -5.04
C ALA A 8 -2.73 6.47 -4.90
N ALA A 9 -3.53 7.36 -5.47
CA ALA A 9 -4.98 7.22 -5.52
C ALA A 9 -5.42 6.00 -6.35
N ASP A 10 -4.82 5.80 -7.53
CA ASP A 10 -5.11 4.64 -8.37
C ASP A 10 -4.77 3.31 -7.66
N MET A 11 -3.63 3.28 -6.95
CA MET A 11 -3.26 2.11 -6.16
C MET A 11 -4.20 1.90 -4.97
N LEU A 12 -4.70 2.95 -4.32
CA LEU A 12 -5.71 2.81 -3.28
C LEU A 12 -7.00 2.17 -3.82
N ILE A 13 -7.46 2.62 -4.99
CA ILE A 13 -8.63 2.03 -5.67
C ILE A 13 -8.39 0.54 -5.98
N LEU A 14 -7.20 0.20 -6.49
CA LEU A 14 -6.83 -1.19 -6.71
C LEU A 14 -6.80 -2.00 -5.40
N SER A 15 -6.31 -1.41 -4.31
CA SER A 15 -6.31 -2.02 -2.98
C SER A 15 -7.73 -2.40 -2.55
N HIS A 16 -8.68 -1.47 -2.72
CA HIS A 16 -10.09 -1.69 -2.39
C HIS A 16 -10.71 -2.78 -3.26
N HIS A 17 -10.34 -2.82 -4.54
CA HIS A 17 -10.78 -3.89 -5.42
C HIS A 17 -10.31 -5.26 -4.91
N ILE A 18 -9.02 -5.40 -4.60
CA ILE A 18 -8.41 -6.63 -4.06
C ILE A 18 -9.12 -7.08 -2.78
N LEU A 19 -9.32 -6.16 -1.84
CA LEU A 19 -9.94 -6.46 -0.55
C LEU A 19 -11.40 -6.89 -0.70
N ARG A 20 -12.11 -6.33 -1.68
CA ARG A 20 -13.52 -6.67 -1.94
C ARG A 20 -13.68 -8.01 -2.66
N THR A 21 -12.82 -8.30 -3.63
CA THR A 21 -12.95 -9.51 -4.47
C THR A 21 -12.21 -10.71 -3.90
N GLY A 22 -11.29 -10.49 -2.94
CA GLY A 22 -10.42 -11.54 -2.45
C GLY A 22 -9.50 -12.09 -3.53
N LEU A 23 -9.21 -11.30 -4.59
CA LEU A 23 -8.31 -11.70 -5.66
C LEU A 23 -6.91 -11.95 -5.08
N SER A 24 -6.67 -13.20 -4.75
CA SER A 24 -5.39 -13.77 -4.38
C SER A 24 -5.08 -14.86 -5.43
N GLY A 25 -4.80 -14.44 -6.65
CA GLY A 25 -4.64 -15.34 -7.80
C GLY A 25 -3.39 -14.94 -8.59
N ASN A 26 -2.57 -15.94 -8.93
CA ASN A 26 -1.20 -15.80 -9.45
C ASN A 26 -1.05 -14.99 -10.76
N ASP A 27 -2.15 -14.56 -11.41
CA ASP A 27 -2.09 -13.90 -12.72
C ASP A 27 -2.82 -12.54 -12.81
N ASP A 28 -3.55 -12.11 -11.77
CA ASP A 28 -4.36 -10.89 -11.84
C ASP A 28 -3.59 -9.62 -11.44
N ILE A 29 -2.52 -9.78 -10.65
CA ILE A 29 -1.73 -8.65 -10.13
C ILE A 29 -0.26 -8.90 -10.39
N SER A 30 0.30 -8.04 -11.24
CA SER A 30 1.73 -8.07 -11.53
C SER A 30 2.55 -7.88 -10.25
N PRO A 31 3.65 -8.63 -10.08
CA PRO A 31 4.58 -8.41 -8.98
C PRO A 31 5.08 -6.96 -8.88
N PHE A 32 5.16 -6.24 -9.99
CA PHE A 32 5.54 -4.82 -10.04
C PHE A 32 4.54 -3.90 -9.34
N CYS A 33 3.26 -4.28 -9.25
CA CYS A 33 2.25 -3.49 -8.55
C CYS A 33 2.54 -3.37 -7.05
N HIS A 34 3.26 -4.32 -6.44
CA HIS A 34 3.63 -4.25 -5.02
C HIS A 34 4.59 -3.10 -4.70
N ASP A 35 5.49 -2.76 -5.64
CA ASP A 35 6.33 -1.56 -5.48
C ASP A 35 5.49 -0.28 -5.52
N ALA A 36 4.49 -0.24 -6.41
CA ALA A 36 3.56 0.88 -6.50
C ALA A 36 2.70 0.99 -5.23
N PHE A 37 2.20 -0.11 -4.67
CA PHE A 37 1.52 -0.14 -3.37
C PHE A 37 2.42 0.41 -2.26
N TYR A 38 3.64 -0.08 -2.15
CA TYR A 38 4.60 0.40 -1.16
C TYR A 38 4.81 1.92 -1.25
N ARG A 39 5.14 2.43 -2.45
CA ARG A 39 5.34 3.87 -2.68
C ARG A 39 4.08 4.69 -2.35
N SER A 40 2.91 4.16 -2.66
CA SER A 40 1.63 4.81 -2.36
C SER A 40 1.41 4.94 -0.85
N ALA A 41 1.71 3.89 -0.07
CA ALA A 41 1.69 3.96 1.39
C ALA A 41 2.67 5.00 1.93
N ILE A 42 3.86 5.15 1.30
CA ILE A 42 4.81 6.22 1.67
C ILE A 42 4.21 7.62 1.40
N VAL A 43 3.56 7.82 0.25
CA VAL A 43 2.88 9.10 -0.08
C VAL A 43 1.79 9.41 0.94
N TYR A 44 0.91 8.45 1.26
CA TYR A 44 -0.13 8.67 2.27
C TYR A 44 0.45 8.90 3.67
N SER A 45 1.58 8.28 4.01
CA SER A 45 2.28 8.57 5.28
C SER A 45 2.78 10.01 5.34
N GLN A 46 3.30 10.54 4.22
CA GLN A 46 3.73 11.94 4.14
C GLN A 46 2.53 12.91 4.23
N ILE A 47 1.37 12.53 3.68
CA ILE A 47 0.13 13.30 3.82
C ILE A 47 -0.31 13.30 5.29
N LEU A 48 -0.39 12.13 5.92
CA LEU A 48 -0.75 11.96 7.32
C LEU A 48 0.13 12.83 8.24
N GLN A 49 1.44 12.85 8.02
CA GLN A 49 2.35 13.71 8.79
C GLN A 49 2.07 15.21 8.65
N LYS A 50 1.61 15.65 7.48
CA LYS A 50 1.37 17.07 7.19
C LYS A 50 0.01 17.55 7.67
N SER A 51 -1.01 16.68 7.65
CA SER A 51 -2.40 17.08 7.85
C SER A 51 -3.17 16.29 8.90
N ASP A 52 -2.55 15.29 9.54
CA ASP A 52 -3.20 14.37 10.49
C ASP A 52 -4.52 13.77 9.93
N SER A 53 -4.52 13.50 8.63
CA SER A 53 -5.70 13.08 7.88
C SER A 53 -6.07 11.62 8.18
N GLU A 54 -7.25 11.39 8.73
CA GLU A 54 -7.78 10.03 8.96
C GLU A 54 -7.95 9.27 7.63
N ASP A 55 -8.29 9.95 6.53
CA ASP A 55 -8.34 9.34 5.20
C ASP A 55 -6.99 8.79 4.76
N ALA A 56 -5.90 9.54 5.01
CA ALA A 56 -4.56 9.08 4.71
C ALA A 56 -4.16 7.86 5.57
N LYS A 57 -4.57 7.85 6.83
CA LYS A 57 -4.36 6.71 7.74
C LYS A 57 -5.12 5.46 7.28
N ASN A 58 -6.38 5.62 6.89
CA ASN A 58 -7.20 4.54 6.31
C ASN A 58 -6.58 4.01 5.01
N ALA A 59 -6.09 4.90 4.15
CA ALA A 59 -5.43 4.51 2.91
C ALA A 59 -4.17 3.66 3.15
N ILE A 60 -3.33 4.05 4.12
CA ILE A 60 -2.15 3.25 4.51
C ILE A 60 -2.59 1.86 5.01
N HIS A 61 -3.60 1.82 5.87
CA HIS A 61 -4.13 0.57 6.41
C HIS A 61 -4.62 -0.37 5.29
N ASP A 62 -5.41 0.13 4.36
CA ASP A 62 -5.99 -0.66 3.28
C ASP A 62 -4.91 -1.18 2.33
N ILE A 63 -3.91 -0.35 1.99
CA ILE A 63 -2.76 -0.76 1.19
C ILE A 63 -1.97 -1.87 1.89
N LYS A 64 -1.71 -1.74 3.20
CA LYS A 64 -1.02 -2.79 3.99
C LYS A 64 -1.82 -4.08 4.00
N GLN A 65 -3.15 -4.00 4.11
CA GLN A 65 -4.01 -5.18 4.08
C GLN A 65 -3.99 -5.86 2.71
N SER A 66 -3.98 -5.10 1.60
CA SER A 66 -3.83 -5.68 0.26
C SER A 66 -2.48 -6.36 0.06
N LEU A 67 -1.39 -5.76 0.58
CA LEU A 67 -0.07 -6.41 0.58
C LEU A 67 -0.09 -7.71 1.40
N ARG A 68 -0.77 -7.73 2.54
CA ARG A 68 -0.93 -8.93 3.37
C ARG A 68 -1.66 -10.05 2.62
N VAL A 69 -2.77 -9.75 1.96
CA VAL A 69 -3.50 -10.73 1.12
C VAL A 69 -2.60 -11.30 0.01
N ASN A 70 -1.80 -10.44 -0.62
CA ASN A 70 -0.90 -10.85 -1.69
C ASN A 70 0.38 -11.56 -1.20
N SER A 71 0.75 -11.39 0.07
CA SER A 71 1.98 -11.98 0.65
C SER A 71 2.00 -13.50 0.63
N HIS A 72 0.84 -14.14 0.55
CA HIS A 72 0.71 -15.59 0.41
C HIS A 72 1.24 -16.10 -0.95
N HIS A 73 1.17 -15.27 -1.99
CA HIS A 73 1.56 -15.63 -3.35
C HIS A 73 2.88 -14.98 -3.75
N TRP A 74 3.12 -13.76 -3.27
CA TRP A 74 4.25 -12.93 -3.69
C TRP A 74 5.15 -12.58 -2.51
N LYS A 75 6.37 -13.13 -2.51
CA LYS A 75 7.41 -12.80 -1.52
C LYS A 75 7.69 -11.29 -1.45
N ALA A 76 7.65 -10.59 -2.58
CA ALA A 76 7.83 -9.14 -2.64
C ALA A 76 6.80 -8.40 -1.77
N ALA A 77 5.52 -8.81 -1.80
CA ALA A 77 4.48 -8.20 -0.98
C ALA A 77 4.75 -8.37 0.52
N ALA A 78 5.22 -9.56 0.93
CA ALA A 78 5.66 -9.82 2.30
C ALA A 78 6.81 -8.90 2.72
N THR A 79 7.83 -8.74 1.87
CA THR A 79 8.97 -7.85 2.15
C THR A 79 8.54 -6.39 2.28
N TYR A 80 7.70 -5.89 1.37
CA TYR A 80 7.22 -4.50 1.44
C TYR A 80 6.34 -4.25 2.67
N LEU A 81 5.53 -5.23 3.09
CA LEU A 81 4.76 -5.12 4.32
C LEU A 81 5.68 -4.98 5.54
N GLN A 82 6.74 -5.80 5.63
CA GLN A 82 7.72 -5.70 6.71
C GLN A 82 8.45 -4.35 6.74
N LEU A 83 8.75 -3.77 5.57
CA LEU A 83 9.36 -2.44 5.49
C LEU A 83 8.41 -1.35 5.99
N LEU A 84 7.12 -1.43 5.67
CA LEU A 84 6.11 -0.51 6.19
C LEU A 84 5.94 -0.65 7.70
N ASP A 85 5.86 -1.88 8.22
CA ASP A 85 5.77 -2.13 9.66
C ASP A 85 7.01 -1.63 10.41
N ALA A 86 8.20 -1.86 9.86
CA ALA A 86 9.45 -1.34 10.43
C ALA A 86 9.46 0.20 10.44
N ARG A 87 8.91 0.85 9.42
CA ARG A 87 8.78 2.30 9.37
C ARG A 87 7.88 2.83 10.48
N ASP A 88 6.74 2.18 10.69
CA ASP A 88 5.79 2.56 11.75
C ASP A 88 6.44 2.49 13.14
N VAL A 89 7.25 1.45 13.39
CA VAL A 89 7.95 1.27 14.67
C VAL A 89 9.11 2.25 14.84
N THR A 90 9.90 2.44 13.79
CA THR A 90 11.13 3.25 13.88
C THR A 90 10.85 4.75 13.82
N SER A 91 9.64 5.17 13.42
CA SER A 91 9.32 6.58 13.16
C SER A 91 10.32 7.24 12.20
N ILE A 92 10.97 6.44 11.32
CA ILE A 92 11.90 6.96 10.32
C ILE A 92 11.06 7.53 9.18
N PHE A 93 11.09 8.86 9.09
CA PHE A 93 10.28 9.65 8.19
C PHE A 93 11.03 10.08 6.95
#